data_AF-A0A7L2QX15-F1
#
_entry.id   AF-A0A7L2QX15-F1
#
_cell.length_a   1.000
_cell.length_b   1.000
_cell.length_c   1.000
_cell.angle_alpha   90.00
_cell.angle_beta   90.00
_cell.angle_gamma   90.00
#
_symmetry.space_group_name_H-M   'P 1'
#
loop_
_entity.id
_entity.type
_entity.pdbx_description
1 polymer ?
#
loop_
_entity_poly.entity_id
_entity_poly.type
_entity_poly.pdbx_seq_one_letter_code
_entity_poly.pdbx_strand_id
1 'polypeptide(L)'
;PDPRRVFVALGFGFFAELTLPEALRHLERRNSLLQRLSDSLTRDGAKIRAHIRLVLEVTPPPPLATPPSAAGPAPNALPLPPRACGSCRGCRTPPS
;
A
#
# COMPACT_ATOMS: atom_id res chain seq x y z
N PRO A 1 39.87 -10.32 10.10
CA PRO A 1 38.42 -10.49 9.86
C PRO A 1 38.09 -11.98 9.90
N ASP A 2 37.19 -12.41 10.79
CA ASP A 2 36.78 -13.82 10.88
C ASP A 2 35.56 -14.04 9.95
N PRO A 3 35.65 -14.84 8.88
CA PRO A 3 34.54 -15.07 7.96
C PRO A 3 33.34 -15.79 8.61
N ARG A 4 33.48 -16.29 9.84
CA ARG A 4 32.41 -16.98 10.58
C ARG A 4 31.50 -16.03 11.36
N ARG A 5 31.86 -14.74 11.44
CA ARG A 5 31.14 -13.72 12.19
C ARG A 5 30.64 -12.61 11.27
N VAL A 6 29.45 -12.10 11.56
CA VAL A 6 28.79 -11.05 10.79
C VAL A 6 28.26 -9.97 11.72
N PHE A 7 28.36 -8.71 11.29
CA PHE A 7 27.76 -7.59 12.00
C PHE A 7 26.30 -7.42 11.61
N VAL A 8 25.40 -7.49 12.59
CA VAL A 8 23.96 -7.33 12.38
C VAL A 8 23.49 -6.06 13.06
N ALA A 9 22.76 -5.23 12.33
CA ALA A 9 22.17 -4.01 12.86
C ALA A 9 21.07 -4.33 13.87
N LEU A 10 21.21 -3.83 15.10
CA LEU A 10 20.19 -3.97 16.14
C LEU A 10 19.17 -2.83 16.07
N GLY A 11 19.56 -1.67 15.55
CA GLY A 11 18.75 -0.44 15.49
C GLY A 11 19.45 0.69 16.24
N PHE A 12 18.96 1.93 16.09
CA PHE A 12 19.50 3.11 16.77
C PHE A 12 21.02 3.32 16.61
N GLY A 13 21.59 2.87 15.49
CA GLY A 13 23.04 2.95 15.23
C GLY A 13 23.89 1.87 15.91
N PHE A 14 23.29 0.90 16.60
CA PHE A 14 24.01 -0.20 17.24
C PHE A 14 24.11 -1.43 16.35
N PHE A 15 25.26 -2.10 16.42
CA PHE A 15 25.57 -3.34 15.70
C PHE A 15 26.09 -4.38 16.69
N ALA A 16 25.77 -5.64 16.44
CA ALA A 16 26.33 -6.77 17.18
C ALA A 16 27.07 -7.72 16.23
N GLU A 17 28.22 -8.20 16.67
CA GLU A 17 28.94 -9.27 16.00
C GLU A 17 28.36 -10.62 16.42
N LEU A 18 27.73 -11.32 15.48
CA LEU A 18 27.05 -12.59 15.71
C LEU A 18 27.69 -13.70 14.87
N THR A 19 27.53 -14.94 15.30
CA THR A 19 27.81 -16.07 14.42
C THR A 19 26.73 -16.18 13.34
N LEU A 20 27.06 -16.82 12.22
CA LEU A 20 26.10 -17.06 11.12
C LEU A 20 24.75 -17.65 11.59
N PRO A 21 24.67 -18.74 12.39
CA PRO A 21 23.40 -19.29 12.82
C PRO A 21 22.59 -18.34 13.72
N GLU A 22 23.26 -17.53 14.55
CA GLU A 22 22.59 -16.53 15.40
C GLU A 22 22.01 -15.39 14.57
N ALA A 23 22.75 -14.92 13.57
CA ALA A 23 22.29 -13.89 12.64
C ALA A 23 21.04 -14.35 11.86
N LEU A 24 21.01 -15.60 11.39
CA LEU A 24 19.85 -16.17 10.71
C LEU A 24 18.63 -16.25 11.63
N ARG A 25 18.81 -16.73 12.88
CA ARG A 25 17.74 -16.76 13.89
C ARG A 25 17.21 -15.37 14.21
N HIS A 26 18.09 -14.37 14.27
CA HIS A 26 17.70 -12.98 14.48
C HIS A 26 16.87 -12.44 13.32
N LEU A 27 17.25 -12.75 12.08
CA LEU A 27 16.55 -12.33 10.88
C LEU A 27 15.16 -12.97 10.79
N GLU A 28 15.06 -14.28 11.06
CA GLU A 28 13.80 -15.01 11.07
C GLU A 28 12.82 -14.48 12.13
N ARG A 29 13.33 -14.15 13.33
CA ARG A 29 12.52 -13.54 14.39
C ARG A 29 11.99 -12.17 13.97
N ARG A 30 12.80 -11.34 13.30
CA ARG A 30 12.34 -10.04 12.79
C ARG A 30 11.34 -10.18 11.65
N ASN A 31 11.57 -11.12 10.73
CA ASN A 31 10.66 -11.38 9.63
C ASN A 31 9.28 -11.83 10.15
N SER A 32 9.24 -12.77 11.10
CA SER A 32 7.98 -13.23 11.70
C SER A 32 7.25 -12.13 12.48
N LEU A 33 7.98 -11.27 13.20
CA LEU A 33 7.38 -10.10 13.85
C LEU A 33 6.75 -9.15 12.82
N LEU A 34 7.49 -8.77 11.79
CA LEU A 34 7.01 -7.85 10.75
C LEU A 34 5.79 -8.43 10.01
N GLN A 35 5.80 -9.73 9.71
CA GLN A 35 4.66 -10.40 9.10
C GLN A 35 3.42 -10.32 9.99
N ARG A 36 3.56 -10.64 11.29
CA ARG A 36 2.43 -10.58 12.24
C ARG A 36 1.86 -9.16 12.37
N LEU A 37 2.72 -8.15 12.40
CA LEU A 37 2.31 -6.75 12.44
C LEU A 37 1.60 -6.35 11.15
N SER A 38 2.14 -6.75 9.99
CA SER A 38 1.52 -6.52 8.69
C SER A 38 0.12 -7.15 8.61
N ASP A 39 -0.03 -8.40 9.07
CA ASP A 39 -1.31 -9.10 9.08
C ASP A 39 -2.32 -8.41 10.00
N SER A 40 -1.90 -7.99 11.20
CA SER A 40 -2.75 -7.27 12.15
C SER A 40 -3.25 -5.96 11.54
N LEU A 41 -2.34 -5.12 11.04
CA LEU A 41 -2.67 -3.83 10.45
C LEU A 41 -3.54 -3.98 9.20
N THR A 42 -3.34 -5.05 8.43
CA THR A 42 -4.20 -5.37 7.27
C THR A 42 -5.63 -5.68 7.71
N ARG A 43 -5.81 -6.48 8.77
CA ARG A 43 -7.12 -6.80 9.35
C ARG A 43 -7.80 -5.58 9.96
N ASP A 44 -7.06 -4.77 10.71
CA ASP A 44 -7.56 -3.54 11.33
C ASP A 44 -7.99 -2.53 10.26
N GLY A 45 -7.17 -2.36 9.22
CA GLY A 45 -7.51 -1.54 8.07
C GLY A 45 -8.77 -2.02 7.35
N ALA A 46 -8.95 -3.34 7.19
CA ALA A 46 -10.17 -3.90 6.60
C ALA A 46 -11.41 -3.64 7.47
N LYS A 47 -11.28 -3.77 8.79
CA LYS A 47 -12.35 -3.49 9.76
C LYS A 47 -12.80 -2.02 9.70
N ILE A 48 -11.84 -1.09 9.67
CA ILE A 48 -12.15 0.35 9.56
C ILE A 48 -12.88 0.64 8.24
N ARG A 49 -12.37 0.13 7.11
CA ARG A 49 -13.02 0.31 5.80
C ARG A 49 -14.44 -0.25 5.77
N ALA A 50 -14.67 -1.42 6.37
CA ALA A 50 -16.01 -2.00 6.47
C ALA A 50 -16.94 -1.15 7.33
N HIS A 51 -16.47 -0.63 8.45
CA HIS A 51 -17.26 0.26 9.32
C HIS A 51 -17.69 1.55 8.60
N ILE A 52 -16.76 2.19 7.88
CA ILE A 52 -17.06 3.40 7.09
C ILE A 52 -18.13 3.10 6.04
N ARG A 53 -17.98 2.00 5.29
CA ARG A 53 -18.97 1.59 4.30
C ARG A 53 -20.34 1.35 4.92
N LEU A 54 -20.40 0.65 6.05
CA LEU A 54 -21.66 0.39 6.73
C LEU A 54 -22.39 1.68 7.11
N VAL A 55 -21.68 2.67 7.66
CA VAL A 55 -22.28 3.97 8.01
C VAL A 55 -22.79 4.72 6.78
N LEU A 56 -22.04 4.69 5.68
CA LEU A 56 -22.39 5.39 4.45
C LEU A 56 -23.52 4.71 3.66
N GLU A 57 -23.59 3.38 3.64
CA GLU A 57 -24.65 2.64 2.92
C GLU A 57 -25.98 2.65 3.71
N VAL A 58 -25.93 2.69 5.04
CA VAL A 58 -27.13 2.81 5.90
C VAL A 58 -27.72 4.22 5.88
N THR A 59 -26.90 5.22 5.55
CA THR A 59 -27.36 6.61 5.41
C THR A 59 -27.65 6.88 3.94
N PRO A 60 -28.91 6.79 3.46
CA PRO A 60 -29.20 7.14 2.09
C PRO A 60 -28.70 8.58 1.85
N PRO A 61 -27.99 8.84 0.74
CA PRO A 61 -27.56 10.19 0.44
C PRO A 61 -28.81 11.08 0.41
N PRO A 62 -28.76 12.29 0.99
CA PRO A 62 -29.85 13.24 0.81
C PRO A 62 -30.09 13.40 -0.69
N PRO A 63 -31.35 13.48 -1.15
CA PRO A 63 -31.63 13.62 -2.58
C PRO A 63 -30.81 14.80 -3.09
N LEU A 64 -29.91 14.51 -4.04
CA LEU A 64 -29.12 15.53 -4.70
C LEU A 64 -30.13 16.53 -5.25
N ALA A 65 -30.08 17.78 -4.79
CA ALA A 65 -30.77 18.86 -5.46
C ALA A 65 -30.26 18.85 -6.89
N THR A 66 -31.10 18.41 -7.83
CA THR A 66 -30.79 18.45 -9.26
C THR A 66 -30.48 19.90 -9.57
N PRO A 67 -29.25 20.26 -9.98
CA PRO A 67 -29.02 21.61 -10.48
C PRO A 67 -29.96 21.83 -11.67
N PRO A 68 -30.59 23.01 -11.80
CA PRO A 68 -31.43 23.29 -12.95
C PRO A 68 -30.58 23.07 -14.20
N SER A 69 -31.11 22.22 -15.09
CA SER A 69 -30.55 21.86 -16.39
C SER A 69 -29.92 23.09 -17.08
N ALA A 70 -28.59 23.22 -16.99
CA ALA A 70 -27.84 24.19 -17.76
C ALA A 70 -27.69 23.65 -19.18
N ALA A 71 -28.78 23.75 -19.96
CA ALA A 71 -28.73 23.63 -21.41
C ALA A 71 -28.06 24.90 -21.95
N GLY A 72 -26.74 24.84 -22.13
CA GLY A 72 -25.95 25.82 -22.86
C GLY A 72 -24.93 25.09 -23.73
N PRO A 73 -24.79 25.40 -25.03
CA PRO A 73 -23.82 24.74 -25.89
C PRO A 73 -22.40 25.16 -25.48
N ALA A 74 -21.54 24.19 -25.20
CA ALA A 74 -20.13 24.43 -24.90
C ALA A 74 -19.39 24.92 -26.15
N PRO A 75 -18.76 26.12 -26.16
CA PRO A 75 -17.84 26.46 -27.21
C PRO A 75 -16.45 25.89 -26.88
N ASN A 76 -15.91 25.13 -27.83
CA ASN A 76 -14.49 24.80 -27.99
C ASN A 76 -13.86 23.88 -26.93
N ALA A 77 -14.10 22.58 -27.08
CA ALA A 77 -13.22 21.56 -26.52
C ALA A 77 -11.91 21.53 -27.33
N LEU A 78 -10.81 22.03 -26.74
CA LEU A 78 -9.47 21.68 -27.21
C LEU A 78 -9.19 20.20 -26.90
N PRO A 79 -8.54 19.45 -27.81
CA PRO A 79 -8.18 18.06 -27.54
C PRO A 79 -7.15 17.99 -26.41
N LEU A 80 -7.52 17.30 -25.32
CA LEU A 80 -6.59 16.96 -24.25
C LEU A 80 -5.54 15.98 -24.78
N PRO A 81 -4.26 16.10 -24.37
CA PRO A 81 -3.23 15.13 -24.73
C PRO A 81 -3.55 13.74 -24.14
N PRO A 82 -3.06 12.65 -24.76
CA PRO A 82 -3.28 11.31 -24.25
C PRO A 82 -2.68 11.20 -22.84
N ARG A 83 -3.51 10.80 -21.87
CA ARG A 83 -3.07 10.51 -20.50
C ARG A 83 -2.01 9.41 -20.59
N ALA A 84 -0.78 9.74 -20.22
CA ALA A 84 0.24 8.72 -19.94
C ALA A 84 -0.32 7.79 -18.86
N CYS A 85 -0.48 6.51 -19.19
CA CYS A 85 -0.85 5.47 -18.27
C CYS A 85 0.31 5.27 -17.29
N GLY A 86 0.34 6.08 -16.24
CA GLY A 86 1.32 5.99 -15.17
C GLY A 86 1.13 4.70 -14.39
N SER A 87 1.98 3.71 -14.68
CA SER A 87 2.38 2.64 -13.75
C SER A 87 1.27 1.67 -13.28
N CYS A 88 0.62 0.98 -14.20
CA CYS A 88 0.08 -0.35 -13.88
C CYS A 88 1.24 -1.36 -13.92
N ARG A 89 1.76 -1.74 -12.75
CA ARG A 89 2.85 -2.72 -12.57
C ARG A 89 2.43 -4.17 -12.90
N GLY A 90 1.64 -4.37 -13.96
CA GLY A 90 0.98 -5.65 -14.28
C GLY A 90 0.89 -6.02 -15.76
N CYS A 91 1.24 -5.14 -16.71
CA CYS A 91 1.21 -5.49 -18.14
C CYS A 91 2.54 -6.10 -18.58
N ARG A 92 2.79 -7.37 -18.25
CA ARG A 92 3.81 -8.17 -18.95
C ARG A 92 3.22 -8.64 -20.26
N THR A 93 3.65 -8.08 -21.39
CA THR A 93 3.46 -8.73 -22.68
C THR A 93 4.38 -9.97 -22.76
N PRO A 94 3.91 -11.11 -23.27
CA PRO A 94 4.77 -12.27 -23.49
C PRO A 94 5.69 -12.03 -24.71
N PRO A 95 6.92 -12.59 -24.74
CA PRO A 95 7.77 -12.51 -25.91
C PRO A 95 7.30 -13.49 -26.98
N SER A 96 7.37 -13.04 -28.24
CA SER A 96 7.33 -13.86 -29.46
C SER A 96 8.75 -14.11 -29.95
#